data_AF-A0A7Y5C5J6-F1
#
_entry.id   AF-A0A7Y5C5J6-F1
#
_cell.length_a   1.000
_cell.length_b   1.000
_cell.length_c   1.000
_cell.angle_alpha   90.00
_cell.angle_beta   90.00
_cell.angle_gamma   90.00
#
_symmetry.space_group_name_H-M   'P 1'
#
loop_
_entity.id
_entity.type
_entity.pdbx_description
1 polymer ?
#
loop_
_entity_poly.entity_id
_entity_poly.type
_entity_poly.pdbx_seq_one_letter_code
_entity_poly.pdbx_strand_id
1 'polypeptide(L)'
;MDLSRLKWPLIIIVVVGLGWLVTDGGVRFLRGKFTEGQVGVDPKQDEFNEAGLSNLAGFLIKTFRYSSAEMVLRDAMERYPNGKNYLHNQYRLAKCREKQGDYEGCIELLASLRDMNAHSMDDRVPEIDVLNLRIDKLAETHELGEVGQR
;
A
#
# COMPACT_ATOMS: atom_id res chain seq x y z
N MET A 1 -11.26 19.83 40.92
CA MET A 1 -10.55 20.41 39.75
C MET A 1 -11.47 20.35 38.56
N ASP A 2 -11.77 21.51 37.97
CA ASP A 2 -12.71 21.63 36.86
C ASP A 2 -12.02 21.21 35.55
N LEU A 3 -12.19 19.94 35.17
CA LEU A 3 -11.57 19.33 33.99
C LEU A 3 -12.09 19.91 32.66
N SER A 4 -13.13 20.75 32.69
CA SER A 4 -13.73 21.38 31.51
C SER A 4 -12.78 22.30 30.73
N ARG A 5 -11.86 23.00 31.43
CA ARG A 5 -10.86 23.89 30.80
C ARG A 5 -9.67 23.15 30.18
N LEU A 6 -9.39 21.91 30.61
CA LEU A 6 -8.27 21.11 30.09
C LEU A 6 -8.65 20.27 28.85
N LYS A 7 -9.95 19.97 28.69
CA LYS A 7 -10.48 19.16 27.57
C LYS A 7 -10.21 19.81 26.22
N TRP A 8 -10.46 21.11 26.08
CA TRP A 8 -10.29 21.81 24.80
C TRP A 8 -8.83 21.88 24.35
N PRO A 9 -7.85 22.29 25.18
CA PRO A 9 -6.43 22.19 24.82
C PRO A 9 -6.00 20.77 24.45
N LEU A 10 -6.46 19.76 25.19
CA LEU A 10 -6.13 18.35 24.88
C LEU A 10 -6.69 17.92 23.52
N ILE A 11 -7.95 18.25 23.22
CA ILE A 11 -8.58 17.98 21.92
C ILE A 11 -7.80 18.69 20.81
N ILE A 12 -7.41 19.94 21.00
CA ILE A 12 -6.63 20.69 20.01
C ILE A 12 -5.29 20.00 19.74
N ILE A 13 -4.58 19.57 20.79
CA ILE A 13 -3.31 18.84 20.63
C ILE A 13 -3.54 17.53 19.86
N VAL A 14 -4.60 16.78 20.15
CA VAL A 14 -4.92 15.55 19.42
C VAL A 14 -5.22 15.85 17.96
N VAL A 15 -6.05 16.86 17.65
CA VAL A 15 -6.40 17.22 16.27
C VAL A 15 -5.18 17.72 15.49
N VAL A 16 -4.35 18.56 16.10
CA VAL A 16 -3.10 19.04 15.47
C VAL A 16 -2.13 17.88 15.25
N GLY A 17 -1.99 16.98 16.22
CA GLY A 17 -1.16 15.78 16.09
C GLY A 17 -1.64 14.86 14.97
N LEU A 18 -2.95 14.60 14.88
CA LEU A 18 -3.55 13.83 13.79
C LEU A 18 -3.37 14.53 12.43
N GLY A 19 -3.55 15.84 12.38
CA GLY A 19 -3.30 16.64 11.18
C GLY A 19 -1.84 16.57 10.73
N TRP A 20 -0.89 16.60 11.67
CA TRP A 20 0.54 16.46 11.37
C TRP A 20 0.88 15.07 10.81
N LEU A 21 0.21 14.00 11.25
CA LEU A 21 0.42 12.65 10.69
C LEU A 21 0.12 12.55 9.18
N VAL A 22 -0.68 13.48 8.65
CA VAL A 22 -0.97 13.57 7.21
C VAL A 22 0.18 14.20 6.41
N THR A 23 1.13 14.88 7.06
CA THR A 23 2.28 15.51 6.39
C THR A 23 3.38 14.51 6.01
N ASP A 24 4.36 14.91 5.19
CA ASP A 24 5.53 14.07 4.87
C ASP A 24 6.32 13.66 6.12
N GLY A 25 6.46 14.57 7.10
CA GLY A 25 7.12 14.27 8.37
C GLY A 25 6.39 13.21 9.18
N GLY A 26 5.06 13.33 9.26
CA GLY A 26 4.19 12.36 9.94
C GLY A 26 4.24 10.97 9.30
N VAL A 27 4.21 10.90 7.98
CA VAL A 27 4.33 9.64 7.22
C VAL A 27 5.68 8.99 7.42
N ARG A 28 6.77 9.77 7.38
CA ARG A 28 8.12 9.26 7.64
C ARG A 28 8.25 8.72 9.06
N PHE A 29 7.66 9.39 10.05
CA PHE A 29 7.61 8.92 11.43
C PHE A 29 6.87 7.59 11.57
N LEU A 30 5.66 7.48 10.99
CA LEU A 30 4.88 6.24 11.05
C LEU A 30 5.57 5.08 10.33
N ARG A 31 6.12 5.32 9.14
CA ARG A 31 6.94 4.35 8.43
C ARG A 31 8.09 3.88 9.31
N GLY A 32 8.87 4.82 9.87
CA GLY A 32 9.99 4.53 10.77
C GLY A 32 9.58 3.63 11.93
N LYS A 33 8.46 3.96 12.59
CA LYS A 33 7.90 3.19 13.70
C LYS A 33 7.56 1.74 13.32
N PHE A 34 6.96 1.51 12.16
CA PHE A 34 6.66 0.15 11.70
C PHE A 34 7.88 -0.59 11.16
N THR A 35 8.97 0.11 10.86
CA THR A 35 10.24 -0.48 10.38
C THR A 35 11.33 -0.62 11.46
N GLU A 36 11.06 -0.22 12.70
CA GLU A 36 12.07 -0.16 13.77
C GLU A 36 12.49 -1.54 14.29
N GLY A 37 11.55 -2.50 14.35
CA GLY A 37 11.79 -3.84 14.87
C GLY A 37 12.53 -4.76 13.89
N GLN A 38 13.30 -5.72 14.41
CA GLN A 38 13.88 -6.80 13.61
C GLN A 38 12.79 -7.80 13.19
N VAL A 39 12.75 -8.12 11.90
CA VAL A 39 11.81 -9.10 11.34
C VAL A 39 12.16 -10.50 11.83
N GLY A 40 11.15 -11.27 12.22
CA GLY A 40 11.26 -12.68 12.64
C GLY A 40 11.49 -12.87 14.14
N VAL A 41 11.63 -11.80 14.93
CA VAL A 41 11.84 -11.90 16.39
C VAL A 41 10.53 -12.09 17.14
N ASP A 42 9.49 -11.32 16.78
CA ASP A 42 8.15 -11.45 17.35
C ASP A 42 7.11 -11.50 16.23
N PRO A 43 6.52 -12.68 15.96
CA PRO A 43 5.52 -12.84 14.90
C PRO A 43 4.31 -11.91 15.05
N LYS A 44 3.91 -11.57 16.29
CA LYS A 44 2.76 -10.67 16.51
C LYS A 44 3.13 -9.23 16.19
N GLN A 45 4.33 -8.82 16.56
CA GLN A 45 4.83 -7.49 16.24
C GLN A 45 5.04 -7.34 14.74
N ASP A 46 5.50 -8.40 14.06
CA ASP A 46 5.66 -8.42 12.61
C ASP A 46 4.33 -8.31 11.86
N GLU A 47 3.31 -9.08 12.27
CA GLU A 47 1.97 -8.94 11.72
C GLU A 47 1.40 -7.53 11.94
N PHE A 48 1.62 -6.96 13.14
CA PHE A 48 1.21 -5.59 13.44
C PHE A 48 1.93 -4.55 12.57
N ASN A 49 3.25 -4.69 12.40
CA ASN A 49 4.06 -3.79 11.60
C ASN A 49 3.70 -3.88 10.12
N GLU A 50 3.52 -5.11 9.60
CA GLU A 50 3.06 -5.35 8.24
C GLU A 50 1.71 -4.67 7.99
N ALA A 51 0.72 -4.92 8.85
CA ALA A 51 -0.59 -4.30 8.76
C ALA A 51 -0.50 -2.76 8.86
N GLY A 52 0.38 -2.25 9.72
CA GLY A 52 0.67 -0.82 9.87
C GLY A 52 1.15 -0.18 8.56
N LEU A 53 2.14 -0.79 7.90
CA LEU A 53 2.65 -0.33 6.60
C LEU A 53 1.58 -0.43 5.52
N SER A 54 0.85 -1.55 5.43
CA SER A 54 -0.26 -1.72 4.47
C SER A 54 -1.35 -0.67 4.65
N ASN A 55 -1.71 -0.34 5.89
CA ASN A 55 -2.70 0.68 6.18
C ASN A 55 -2.20 2.09 5.86
N LEU A 56 -0.94 2.40 6.18
CA LEU A 56 -0.30 3.66 5.83
C LEU A 56 -0.27 3.86 4.31
N ALA A 57 0.13 2.85 3.55
CA ALA A 57 0.08 2.89 2.09
C ALA A 57 -1.34 3.09 1.57
N GLY A 58 -2.33 2.40 2.14
CA GLY A 58 -3.74 2.57 1.78
C GLY A 58 -4.25 3.99 2.02
N PHE A 59 -3.85 4.62 3.13
CA PHE A 59 -4.13 6.02 3.42
C PHE A 59 -3.49 6.94 2.37
N LEU A 60 -2.21 6.73 2.06
CA LEU A 60 -1.48 7.53 1.07
C LEU A 60 -2.14 7.47 -0.32
N ILE A 61 -2.55 6.27 -0.76
CA ILE A 61 -3.30 6.08 -2.01
C ILE A 61 -4.61 6.88 -2.01
N LYS A 62 -5.37 6.85 -0.92
CA LYS A 62 -6.64 7.60 -0.80
C LYS A 62 -6.43 9.11 -0.85
N THR A 63 -5.25 9.57 -0.43
CA THR A 63 -4.84 10.98 -0.50
C THR A 63 -4.06 11.32 -1.77
N PHE A 64 -4.07 10.46 -2.80
CA PHE A 64 -3.39 10.66 -4.09
C PHE A 64 -1.85 10.78 -4.01
N ARG A 65 -1.23 10.33 -2.91
CA ARG A 65 0.22 10.37 -2.68
C ARG A 65 0.89 9.08 -3.13
N TYR A 66 0.83 8.82 -4.44
CA TYR A 66 1.22 7.53 -5.02
C TYR A 66 2.70 7.17 -4.85
N SER A 67 3.61 8.14 -5.01
CA SER A 67 5.05 7.90 -4.83
C SER A 67 5.40 7.52 -3.38
N SER A 68 4.83 8.21 -2.39
CA SER A 68 5.00 7.85 -0.98
C SER A 68 4.36 6.50 -0.66
N ALA A 69 3.18 6.21 -1.25
CA ALA A 69 2.53 4.92 -1.07
C ALA A 69 3.37 3.77 -1.62
N GLU A 70 3.94 3.93 -2.82
CA GLU A 70 4.84 2.95 -3.42
C GLU A 70 6.04 2.65 -2.52
N MET A 71 6.69 3.67 -1.96
CA MET A 71 7.80 3.49 -1.03
C MET A 71 7.40 2.60 0.16
N VAL A 72 6.27 2.93 0.81
CA VAL A 72 5.78 2.18 1.98
C VAL A 72 5.37 0.75 1.60
N LEU A 73 4.77 0.55 0.42
CA LEU A 73 4.40 -0.78 -0.07
C LEU A 73 5.64 -1.65 -0.33
N ARG A 74 6.69 -1.08 -0.91
CA ARG A 74 7.96 -1.78 -1.15
C ARG A 74 8.59 -2.20 0.17
N ASP A 75 8.67 -1.31 1.17
CA ASP A 75 9.18 -1.69 2.49
C ASP A 75 8.38 -2.82 3.12
N ALA A 76 7.04 -2.79 2.99
CA ALA A 76 6.19 -3.84 3.53
C ALA A 76 6.49 -5.20 2.86
N MET A 77 6.60 -5.21 1.53
CA MET A 77 6.84 -6.44 0.77
C MET A 77 8.26 -6.98 0.92
N GLU A 78 9.27 -6.11 0.97
CA GLU A 78 10.67 -6.50 1.17
C GLU A 78 10.90 -7.08 2.57
N ARG A 79 10.24 -6.51 3.59
CA ARG A 79 10.34 -6.98 4.98
C ARG A 79 9.49 -8.22 5.23
N TYR A 80 8.32 -8.30 4.59
CA TYR A 80 7.33 -9.36 4.83
C TYR A 80 6.94 -10.05 3.52
N PRO A 81 7.85 -10.80 2.87
CA PRO A 81 7.58 -11.47 1.59
C PRO A 81 6.50 -12.56 1.70
N ASN A 82 6.33 -13.13 2.90
CA ASN A 82 5.29 -14.12 3.21
C ASN A 82 4.16 -13.51 4.06
N GLY A 83 4.05 -12.17 4.08
CA GLY A 83 3.09 -11.44 4.88
C GLY A 83 1.64 -11.63 4.38
N LYS A 84 0.68 -11.50 5.29
CA LYS A 84 -0.76 -11.69 4.98
C LYS A 84 -1.29 -10.66 3.98
N ASN A 85 -0.66 -9.49 3.88
CA ASN A 85 -1.04 -8.41 2.99
C ASN A 85 -0.15 -8.33 1.75
N TYR A 86 0.77 -9.27 1.54
CA TYR A 86 1.72 -9.22 0.43
C TYR A 86 1.03 -9.08 -0.95
N LEU A 87 0.10 -9.98 -1.28
CA LEU A 87 -0.60 -9.97 -2.57
C LEU A 87 -1.45 -8.71 -2.76
N HIS A 88 -2.17 -8.30 -1.71
CA HIS A 88 -2.91 -7.04 -1.71
C HIS A 88 -2.01 -5.81 -1.87
N ASN A 89 -0.83 -5.81 -1.24
CA ASN A 89 0.16 -4.74 -1.36
C ASN A 89 0.72 -4.68 -2.79
N GLN A 90 0.99 -5.83 -3.41
CA GLN A 90 1.43 -5.92 -4.79
C GLN A 90 0.37 -5.35 -5.76
N TYR A 91 -0.91 -5.68 -5.53
CA TYR A 91 -2.01 -5.10 -6.30
C TYR A 91 -2.14 -3.58 -6.12
N ARG A 92 -1.98 -3.10 -4.88
CA ARG A 92 -1.95 -1.65 -4.58
C ARG A 92 -0.74 -0.97 -5.22
N LEU A 93 0.40 -1.64 -5.32
CA LEU A 93 1.59 -1.11 -5.99
C LEU A 93 1.33 -0.95 -7.49
N ALA A 94 0.66 -1.92 -8.12
CA ALA A 94 0.24 -1.80 -9.53
C ALA A 94 -0.62 -0.54 -9.74
N LYS A 95 -1.56 -0.26 -8.81
CA LYS A 95 -2.36 0.99 -8.85
C LYS A 95 -1.50 2.24 -8.68
N CYS A 96 -0.49 2.22 -7.80
CA CYS A 96 0.43 3.35 -7.66
C CYS A 96 1.22 3.60 -8.95
N ARG A 97 1.71 2.55 -9.61
CA ARG A 97 2.45 2.67 -10.88
C ARG A 97 1.57 3.21 -12.01
N GLU A 98 0.36 2.69 -12.15
CA GLU A 98 -0.64 3.21 -13.10
C GLU A 98 -0.85 4.73 -12.93
N LYS A 99 -1.01 5.20 -11.68
CA LYS A 99 -1.25 6.62 -11.39
C LYS A 99 -0.02 7.51 -11.51
N GLN A 100 1.17 6.92 -11.53
CA GLN A 100 2.43 7.60 -11.80
C GLN A 100 2.78 7.63 -13.30
N GLY A 101 2.00 6.93 -14.14
CA GLY A 101 2.25 6.82 -15.59
C GLY A 101 3.22 5.69 -15.97
N ASP A 102 3.64 4.87 -15.00
CA ASP A 102 4.43 3.67 -15.25
C ASP A 102 3.47 2.50 -15.59
N TYR A 103 3.01 2.49 -16.83
CA TYR A 103 2.04 1.52 -17.32
C TYR A 103 2.66 0.14 -17.57
N GLU A 104 3.90 0.10 -18.06
CA GLU A 104 4.65 -1.16 -18.22
C GLU A 104 4.83 -1.84 -16.87
N GLY A 105 5.35 -1.12 -15.87
CA GLY A 105 5.51 -1.64 -14.53
C GLY A 105 4.19 -1.97 -13.84
N CYS A 106 3.08 -1.32 -14.21
CA CYS A 106 1.74 -1.70 -13.75
C CYS A 106 1.34 -3.07 -14.32
N ILE A 107 1.48 -3.25 -15.64
CA ILE A 107 1.12 -4.48 -16.35
C ILE A 107 1.93 -5.65 -15.82
N GLU A 108 3.25 -5.50 -15.62
CA GLU A 108 4.10 -6.54 -15.04
C GLU A 108 3.59 -7.04 -13.68
N LEU A 109 3.16 -6.12 -12.81
CA LEU A 109 2.62 -6.48 -11.51
C LEU A 109 1.26 -7.17 -11.61
N LEU A 110 0.39 -6.73 -12.53
CA LEU A 110 -0.90 -7.36 -12.76
C LEU A 110 -0.74 -8.76 -13.37
N ALA A 111 0.19 -8.94 -14.31
CA ALA A 111 0.52 -10.22 -14.91
C ALA A 111 1.08 -11.19 -13.86
N SER A 112 1.99 -10.72 -13.00
CA SER A 112 2.48 -11.52 -11.87
C SER A 112 1.35 -11.99 -10.95
N LEU A 113 0.40 -11.13 -10.60
CA LEU A 113 -0.76 -11.50 -9.77
C LEU A 113 -1.69 -12.49 -10.47
N ARG A 114 -1.88 -12.35 -11.78
CA ARG A 114 -2.65 -13.28 -12.61
C ARG A 114 -1.99 -14.66 -12.61
N ASP A 115 -0.69 -14.73 -12.91
CA ASP A 115 0.05 -15.98 -13.06
C ASP A 115 0.10 -16.79 -11.76
N MET A 116 0.09 -16.11 -10.62
CA MET A 116 0.00 -16.74 -9.30
C MET A 116 -1.42 -17.11 -8.86
N ASN A 117 -2.45 -16.81 -9.67
CA ASN A 117 -3.85 -16.93 -9.28
C ASN A 117 -4.13 -16.26 -7.91
N ALA A 118 -3.67 -15.02 -7.74
CA ALA A 118 -3.63 -14.34 -6.45
C ALA A 118 -5.01 -14.20 -5.77
N HIS A 119 -6.09 -14.10 -6.55
CA HIS A 119 -7.45 -14.04 -6.00
C HIS A 119 -7.83 -15.27 -5.15
N SER A 120 -7.34 -16.46 -5.53
CA SER A 120 -7.58 -17.69 -4.77
C SER A 120 -6.92 -17.71 -3.40
N MET A 121 -5.88 -16.87 -3.21
CA MET A 121 -5.12 -16.74 -1.97
C MET A 121 -5.55 -15.51 -1.16
N ASP A 122 -5.99 -14.45 -1.84
CA ASP A 122 -6.40 -13.18 -1.25
C ASP A 122 -7.56 -12.57 -2.06
N ASP A 123 -8.77 -12.61 -1.48
CA ASP A 123 -10.02 -12.15 -2.09
C ASP A 123 -10.07 -10.64 -2.36
N ARG A 124 -9.13 -9.88 -1.79
CA ARG A 124 -8.98 -8.43 -2.03
C ARG A 124 -8.31 -8.13 -3.38
N VAL A 125 -7.61 -9.10 -3.95
CA VAL A 125 -7.06 -9.01 -5.31
C VAL A 125 -8.17 -9.39 -6.29
N PRO A 126 -8.36 -8.67 -7.42
CA PRO A 126 -9.38 -9.02 -8.40
C PRO A 126 -9.16 -10.41 -9.04
N GLU A 127 -10.24 -11.01 -9.53
CA GLU A 127 -10.22 -12.25 -10.30
C GLU A 127 -9.36 -12.13 -11.56
N ILE A 128 -8.86 -13.27 -12.05
CA ILE A 128 -8.01 -13.37 -13.25
C ILE A 128 -8.63 -12.65 -14.46
N ASP A 129 -9.94 -12.82 -14.68
CA ASP A 129 -10.63 -12.18 -15.81
C ASP A 129 -10.61 -10.66 -15.71
N VAL A 130 -10.72 -10.11 -14.50
CA VAL A 130 -10.63 -8.66 -14.25
C VAL A 130 -9.19 -8.16 -14.43
N LEU A 131 -8.20 -8.96 -14.03
CA LEU A 131 -6.79 -8.63 -14.24
C LEU A 131 -6.44 -8.61 -15.73
N ASN A 132 -6.87 -9.60 -16.50
CA ASN A 132 -6.69 -9.66 -17.95
C ASN A 132 -7.32 -8.44 -18.63
N LEU A 133 -8.59 -8.15 -18.33
CA LEU A 133 -9.29 -7.00 -18.89
C LEU A 133 -8.54 -5.69 -18.60
N ARG A 134 -7.95 -5.54 -17.40
CA ARG A 134 -7.17 -4.34 -17.06
C ARG A 134 -5.83 -4.29 -17.81
N ILE A 135 -5.14 -5.41 -17.94
CA ILE A 135 -3.88 -5.49 -18.69
C ILE A 135 -4.12 -5.11 -20.14
N ASP A 136 -5.09 -5.75 -20.80
CA ASP A 136 -5.42 -5.51 -22.21
C ASP A 136 -5.80 -4.05 -22.43
N LYS A 137 -6.67 -3.50 -21.57
CA LYS A 137 -7.08 -2.10 -21.66
C LYS A 137 -5.90 -1.14 -21.49
N LEU A 138 -4.99 -1.39 -20.55
CA LEU A 138 -3.81 -0.55 -20.34
C LEU A 138 -2.86 -0.63 -21.53
N ALA A 139 -2.66 -1.83 -22.09
CA ALA A 139 -1.82 -2.06 -23.24
C ALA A 139 -2.36 -1.37 -24.51
N GLU A 140 -3.65 -1.48 -24.77
CA GLU A 140 -4.34 -0.82 -25.89
C GLU A 140 -4.34 0.71 -25.75
N THR A 141 -4.70 1.23 -24.57
CA THR A 141 -4.86 2.69 -24.35
C THR A 141 -3.52 3.42 -24.44
N HIS A 142 -2.43 2.76 -24.10
CA HIS A 142 -1.09 3.34 -24.05
C HIS A 142 -0.16 2.85 -25.17
N GLU A 143 -0.71 2.18 -26.19
CA GLU A 143 0.03 1.71 -27.37
C GLU A 143 1.24 0.82 -27.05
N LEU A 144 1.17 0.06 -25.94
CA LEU A 144 2.29 -0.77 -25.45
C LEU A 144 2.42 -2.11 -26.18
N GLY A 145 1.58 -2.37 -27.20
CA GLY A 145 1.51 -3.63 -27.94
C GLY A 145 0.80 -4.74 -27.17
N GLU A 146 0.62 -5.93 -27.77
CA GLU A 146 0.01 -7.08 -27.09
C GLU A 146 0.95 -7.58 -25.97
N VAL A 147 0.59 -7.37 -24.70
CA VAL A 147 1.31 -7.93 -23.54
C VAL A 147 0.79 -9.33 -23.15
N GLY A 148 0.14 -10.03 -24.11
CA GLY A 148 -0.71 -11.20 -23.84
C GLY A 148 -0.28 -12.55 -24.46
N GLN A 149 0.88 -12.68 -25.11
CA GLN A 149 1.32 -13.94 -25.74
C GLN A 149 2.70 -14.46 -25.30
N ARG A 150 3.08 -14.29 -24.03
CA ARG A 150 4.26 -14.98 -23.47
C ARG A 150 3.91 -15.80 -22.25
#